data_AF-A0A2D7XSR9-F1
#
_entry.id   AF-A0A2D7XSR9-F1
#
_cell.length_a   1.000
_cell.length_b   1.000
_cell.length_c   1.000
_cell.angle_alpha   90.00
_cell.angle_beta   90.00
_cell.angle_gamma   90.00
#
_symmetry.space_group_name_H-M   'P 1'
#
loop_
_entity.id
_entity.type
_entity.pdbx_description
1 polymer ?
#
loop_
_entity_poly.entity_id
_entity_poly.type
_entity_poly.pdbx_seq_one_letter_code
_entity_poly.pdbx_strand_id
1 'polypeptide(L)'
;MIRRFATLATSISCFFAAAASADTATLMSETEFRNAIISAMQDTSETELCVARLSDDSFRAGLTTESCDYFAYLENLYIEYENDPARGEALISETAEKYVRLIHTGIDDTNFEERLVVQLRPASYLDENTHSTDGAIVARPFAGDLVAVLMLDSPETLAAVTEARLTNNGVSVEQAFDLAIQNTRSRMGEVYQDEYQKIDFLSSSNGLISGQIWLPETCSAETRDAAYFIYDHNSMMKVNLNNPLGVSNMLSLATGLVGQGESMANSVVRCKSGKWSQLWPAQTAEVTSFRFDPRL
;
A
#
# COMPACT_ATOMS: atom_id res chain seq x y z
N MET A 1 -44.63 -77.19 29.47
CA MET A 1 -44.21 -75.83 29.87
C MET A 1 -42.70 -75.79 29.94
N ILE A 2 -42.05 -75.24 28.90
CA ILE A 2 -40.60 -75.30 28.69
C ILE A 2 -39.98 -73.99 29.17
N ARG A 3 -39.04 -74.09 30.13
CA ARG A 3 -38.23 -72.97 30.65
C ARG A 3 -37.16 -72.61 29.61
N ARG A 4 -37.08 -71.32 29.24
CA ARG A 4 -35.97 -70.76 28.46
C ARG A 4 -35.00 -70.04 29.41
N PHE A 5 -33.76 -70.51 29.45
CA PHE A 5 -32.61 -69.79 29.98
C PHE A 5 -32.05 -68.91 28.86
N ALA A 6 -31.82 -67.62 29.13
CA ALA A 6 -31.06 -66.74 28.25
C ALA A 6 -29.89 -66.17 29.06
N THR A 7 -28.69 -66.58 28.67
CA THR A 7 -27.39 -66.18 29.21
C THR A 7 -27.06 -64.78 28.68
N LEU A 8 -26.83 -63.80 29.55
CA LEU A 8 -26.27 -62.50 29.18
C LEU A 8 -24.74 -62.64 29.06
N ALA A 9 -24.22 -62.38 27.86
CA ALA A 9 -22.79 -62.21 27.60
C ALA A 9 -22.45 -60.72 27.67
N THR A 10 -21.59 -60.34 28.61
CA THR A 10 -21.10 -58.97 28.77
C THR A 10 -19.78 -58.81 28.02
N SER A 11 -19.84 -58.20 26.84
CA SER A 11 -18.65 -57.84 26.05
C SER A 11 -18.14 -56.47 26.51
N ILE A 12 -16.96 -56.45 27.14
CA ILE A 12 -16.24 -55.21 27.48
C ILE A 12 -15.48 -54.76 26.22
N SER A 13 -15.98 -53.73 25.54
CA SER A 13 -15.24 -53.05 24.48
C SER A 13 -14.27 -52.04 25.09
N CYS A 14 -12.97 -52.34 25.04
CA CYS A 14 -11.91 -51.37 25.30
C CYS A 14 -11.92 -50.28 24.21
N PHE A 15 -12.37 -49.07 24.57
CA PHE A 15 -12.10 -47.87 23.79
C PHE A 15 -10.61 -47.52 23.94
N PHE A 16 -9.83 -47.71 22.87
CA PHE A 16 -8.56 -47.03 22.70
C PHE A 16 -8.87 -45.57 22.39
N ALA A 17 -8.79 -44.71 23.41
CA ALA A 17 -8.69 -43.27 23.20
C ALA A 17 -7.31 -42.99 22.60
N ALA A 18 -7.25 -42.82 21.28
CA ALA A 18 -6.12 -42.18 20.63
C ALA A 18 -6.14 -40.71 21.10
N ALA A 19 -5.22 -40.36 22.01
CA ALA A 19 -4.92 -38.99 22.31
C ALA A 19 -4.34 -38.37 21.03
N ALA A 20 -5.15 -37.60 20.31
CA ALA A 20 -4.65 -36.66 19.33
C ALA A 20 -3.84 -35.63 20.12
N SER A 21 -2.52 -35.71 20.05
CA SER A 21 -1.64 -34.62 20.42
C SER A 21 -2.02 -33.46 19.52
N ALA A 22 -2.76 -32.49 20.05
CA ALA A 22 -2.82 -31.17 19.45
C ALA A 22 -1.42 -30.59 19.64
N ASP A 23 -0.54 -30.81 18.65
CA ASP A 23 0.64 -29.97 18.48
C ASP A 23 0.09 -28.56 18.29
N THR A 24 0.09 -27.77 19.36
CA THR A 24 0.01 -26.32 19.26
C THR A 24 1.24 -25.89 18.49
N ALA A 25 1.13 -25.89 17.16
CA ALA A 25 2.09 -25.29 16.26
C ALA A 25 2.31 -23.88 16.79
N THR A 26 3.51 -23.64 17.32
CA THR A 26 3.87 -22.32 17.78
C THR A 26 3.87 -21.43 16.54
N LEU A 27 3.05 -20.39 16.55
CA LEU A 27 2.99 -19.44 15.44
C LEU A 27 4.38 -18.85 15.24
N MET A 28 4.79 -18.76 13.98
CA MET A 28 5.95 -17.95 13.61
C MET A 28 5.67 -16.51 14.00
N SER A 29 6.66 -15.81 14.53
CA SER A 29 6.64 -14.34 14.62
C SER A 29 6.64 -13.70 13.23
N GLU A 30 6.26 -12.41 13.13
CA GLU A 30 6.31 -11.64 11.87
C GLU A 30 7.67 -11.74 11.18
N THR A 31 8.76 -11.59 11.95
CA THR A 31 10.13 -11.71 11.44
C THR A 31 10.42 -13.11 10.88
N GLU A 32 9.95 -14.17 11.55
CA GLU A 32 10.12 -15.55 11.09
C GLU A 32 9.30 -15.81 9.82
N PHE A 33 8.06 -15.31 9.77
CA PHE A 33 7.19 -15.42 8.61
C PHE A 33 7.76 -14.66 7.39
N ARG A 34 8.23 -13.42 7.57
CA ARG A 34 8.95 -12.65 6.54
C ARG A 34 10.17 -13.40 6.03
N ASN A 35 10.97 -13.96 6.95
CA ASN A 35 12.17 -14.71 6.57
C ASN A 35 11.84 -16.03 5.86
N ALA A 36 10.73 -16.68 6.20
CA ALA A 36 10.25 -17.88 5.52
C ALA A 36 9.84 -17.56 4.07
N ILE A 37 9.11 -16.46 3.84
CA ILE A 37 8.79 -15.97 2.48
C ILE A 37 10.06 -15.65 1.70
N ILE A 38 10.99 -14.88 2.28
CA ILE A 38 12.26 -14.56 1.62
C ILE A 38 13.01 -15.84 1.24
N SER A 39 13.05 -16.84 2.12
CA SER A 39 13.72 -18.11 1.85
C SER A 39 13.02 -18.87 0.70
N ALA A 40 11.69 -18.97 0.74
CA ALA A 40 10.92 -19.58 -0.33
C ALA A 40 11.09 -18.84 -1.67
N MET A 41 11.24 -17.51 -1.68
CA MET A 41 11.55 -16.73 -2.89
C MET A 41 12.91 -17.10 -3.47
N GLN A 42 13.94 -17.26 -2.62
CA GLN A 42 15.27 -17.68 -3.06
C GLN A 42 15.26 -19.11 -3.62
N ASP A 43 14.48 -20.01 -3.03
CA ASP A 43 14.33 -21.39 -3.51
C ASP A 43 13.54 -21.48 -4.83
N THR A 44 12.60 -20.55 -5.04
CA THR A 44 11.74 -20.50 -6.24
C THR A 44 12.42 -19.82 -7.42
N SER A 45 13.32 -18.86 -7.18
CA SER A 45 13.99 -18.09 -8.23
C SER A 45 15.16 -18.87 -8.84
N GLU A 46 15.28 -18.84 -10.17
CA GLU A 46 16.44 -19.44 -10.88
C GLU A 46 17.75 -18.67 -10.63
N THR A 47 17.64 -17.41 -10.21
CA THR A 47 18.76 -16.52 -9.89
C THR A 47 18.67 -16.05 -8.45
N GLU A 48 19.82 -15.89 -7.80
CA GLU A 48 19.88 -15.28 -6.46
C GLU A 48 19.29 -13.87 -6.50
N LEU A 49 18.26 -13.65 -5.69
CA LEU A 49 17.60 -12.34 -5.60
C LEU A 49 18.37 -11.45 -4.64
N CYS A 50 18.49 -10.16 -4.97
CA CYS A 50 18.78 -9.17 -3.95
C CYS A 50 17.62 -9.11 -2.96
N VAL A 51 17.92 -9.09 -1.65
CA VAL A 51 16.92 -8.88 -0.61
C VAL A 51 17.46 -7.97 0.48
N ALA A 52 16.76 -6.85 0.74
CA ALA A 52 17.04 -5.93 1.83
C ALA A 52 15.88 -5.94 2.84
N ARG A 53 16.12 -6.42 4.06
CA ARG A 53 15.11 -6.43 5.14
C ARG A 53 14.96 -5.02 5.70
N LEU A 54 13.74 -4.52 5.78
CA LEU A 54 13.45 -3.14 6.20
C LEU A 54 12.91 -3.09 7.64
N SER A 55 11.84 -3.84 7.92
CA SER A 55 11.18 -3.99 9.23
C SER A 55 10.80 -5.45 9.45
N ASP A 56 10.23 -5.77 10.61
CA ASP A 56 9.82 -7.14 10.98
C ASP A 56 8.87 -7.79 9.96
N ASP A 57 8.06 -6.97 9.29
CA ASP A 57 7.03 -7.36 8.33
C ASP A 57 7.31 -6.89 6.89
N SER A 58 8.44 -6.25 6.59
CA SER A 58 8.70 -5.71 5.25
C SER A 58 10.13 -5.91 4.74
N PHE A 59 10.26 -5.98 3.42
CA PHE A 59 11.55 -6.12 2.74
C PHE A 59 11.48 -5.54 1.31
N ARG A 60 12.66 -5.26 0.73
CA ARG A 60 12.84 -5.05 -0.71
C ARG A 60 13.48 -6.27 -1.34
N ALA A 61 13.11 -6.57 -2.58
CA ALA A 61 13.73 -7.62 -3.36
C ALA A 61 13.93 -7.20 -4.83
N GLY A 62 14.77 -7.95 -5.54
CA GLY A 62 15.06 -7.66 -6.94
C GLY A 62 16.00 -8.67 -7.59
N LEU A 63 16.21 -8.55 -8.90
CA LEU A 63 17.09 -9.47 -9.64
C LEU A 63 18.58 -9.21 -9.39
N THR A 64 18.94 -7.97 -9.04
CA THR A 64 20.32 -7.57 -8.79
C THR A 64 20.38 -6.61 -7.62
N THR A 65 21.58 -6.36 -7.09
CA THR A 65 21.79 -5.31 -6.08
C THR A 65 21.45 -3.91 -6.60
N GLU A 66 21.52 -3.71 -7.92
CA GLU A 66 21.20 -2.45 -8.59
C GLU A 66 19.69 -2.29 -8.83
N SER A 67 18.96 -3.39 -8.99
CA SER A 67 17.51 -3.44 -9.22
C SER A 67 16.74 -4.03 -8.03
N CYS A 68 17.12 -3.65 -6.81
CA CYS A 68 16.54 -4.16 -5.55
C CYS A 68 15.36 -3.29 -5.07
N ASP A 69 14.37 -3.11 -5.94
CA ASP A 69 13.36 -2.06 -5.86
C ASP A 69 11.92 -2.57 -5.68
N TYR A 70 11.68 -3.89 -5.68
CA TYR A 70 10.36 -4.45 -5.37
C TYR A 70 10.12 -4.43 -3.86
N PHE A 71 9.17 -3.63 -3.37
CA PHE A 71 8.79 -3.58 -1.96
C PHE A 71 7.65 -4.55 -1.64
N ALA A 72 7.82 -5.28 -0.55
CA ALA A 72 6.80 -6.15 0.02
C ALA A 72 6.51 -5.77 1.47
N TYR A 73 5.23 -5.57 1.78
CA TYR A 73 4.68 -5.38 3.13
C TYR A 73 3.79 -6.58 3.45
N LEU A 74 4.04 -7.23 4.59
CA LEU A 74 3.44 -8.53 4.92
C LEU A 74 2.42 -8.47 6.05
N GLU A 75 2.15 -7.31 6.65
CA GLU A 75 1.23 -7.15 7.79
C GLU A 75 -0.11 -7.89 7.58
N ASN A 76 -0.82 -7.58 6.49
CA ASN A 76 -2.11 -8.22 6.18
C ASN A 76 -1.99 -9.73 5.92
N LEU A 77 -0.89 -10.16 5.29
CA LEU A 77 -0.65 -11.57 5.00
C LEU A 77 -0.34 -12.34 6.30
N TYR A 78 0.36 -11.70 7.23
CA TYR A 78 0.63 -12.25 8.54
C TYR A 78 -0.66 -12.37 9.37
N ILE A 79 -1.55 -11.38 9.31
CA ILE A 79 -2.90 -11.47 9.90
C ILE A 79 -3.68 -12.66 9.29
N GLU A 80 -3.59 -12.91 7.98
CA GLU A 80 -4.20 -14.11 7.36
C GLU A 80 -3.61 -15.40 7.93
N TYR A 81 -2.28 -15.47 8.09
CA TYR A 81 -1.60 -16.60 8.70
C TYR A 81 -2.00 -16.83 10.17
N GLU A 82 -2.13 -15.77 10.97
CA GLU A 82 -2.57 -15.89 12.37
C GLU A 82 -4.00 -16.44 12.47
N ASN A 83 -4.87 -16.08 11.53
CA ASN A 83 -6.25 -16.54 11.48
C ASN A 83 -6.39 -18.00 10.98
N ASP A 84 -5.50 -18.47 10.12
CA ASP A 84 -5.44 -19.86 9.65
C ASP A 84 -4.00 -20.40 9.55
N PRO A 85 -3.39 -20.76 10.70
CA PRO A 85 -1.98 -21.18 10.73
C PRO A 85 -1.71 -22.47 9.95
N ALA A 86 -2.72 -23.30 9.75
CA ALA A 86 -2.62 -24.54 8.98
C ALA A 86 -2.36 -24.28 7.49
N ARG A 87 -2.71 -23.08 6.99
CA ARG A 87 -2.39 -22.63 5.64
C ARG A 87 -1.03 -21.94 5.52
N GLY A 88 -0.27 -21.78 6.60
CA GLY A 88 0.97 -21.00 6.61
C GLY A 88 1.97 -21.40 5.52
N GLU A 89 2.23 -22.69 5.33
CA GLU A 89 3.15 -23.17 4.28
C GLU A 89 2.65 -22.84 2.87
N ALA A 90 1.35 -23.02 2.61
CA ALA A 90 0.74 -22.66 1.34
C ALA A 90 0.80 -21.14 1.09
N LEU A 91 0.46 -20.32 2.10
CA LEU A 91 0.54 -18.86 2.02
C LEU A 91 1.96 -18.38 1.70
N ILE A 92 2.97 -18.98 2.36
CA ILE A 92 4.38 -18.67 2.11
C ILE A 92 4.75 -19.01 0.66
N SER A 93 4.43 -20.23 0.19
CA SER A 93 4.77 -20.68 -1.16
C SER A 93 4.07 -19.85 -2.24
N GLU A 94 2.76 -19.66 -2.13
CA GLU A 94 1.95 -18.88 -3.08
C GLU A 94 2.43 -17.42 -3.17
N THR A 95 2.78 -16.83 -2.02
CA THR A 95 3.31 -15.46 -1.96
C THR A 95 4.71 -15.38 -2.57
N ALA A 96 5.58 -16.33 -2.25
CA ALA A 96 6.92 -16.38 -2.82
C ALA A 96 6.88 -16.50 -4.35
N GLU A 97 6.10 -17.43 -4.90
CA GLU A 97 5.90 -17.60 -6.34
C GLU A 97 5.38 -16.32 -7.00
N LYS A 98 4.40 -15.66 -6.36
CA LYS A 98 3.87 -14.37 -6.83
C LYS A 98 4.96 -13.31 -6.88
N TYR A 99 5.73 -13.12 -5.82
CA TYR A 99 6.77 -12.10 -5.77
C TYR A 99 7.93 -12.37 -6.74
N VAL A 100 8.37 -13.63 -6.86
CA VAL A 100 9.39 -14.01 -7.85
C VAL A 100 8.89 -13.70 -9.26
N ARG A 101 7.65 -14.09 -9.60
CA ARG A 101 7.07 -13.76 -10.91
C ARG A 101 7.05 -12.25 -11.17
N LEU A 102 6.65 -11.45 -10.18
CA LEU A 102 6.61 -9.98 -10.29
C LEU A 102 7.99 -9.38 -10.55
N ILE A 103 8.98 -9.83 -9.78
CA ILE A 103 10.36 -9.35 -9.90
C ILE A 103 10.95 -9.71 -11.27
N HIS A 104 10.70 -10.93 -11.77
CA HIS A 104 11.20 -11.37 -13.07
C HIS A 104 10.46 -10.74 -14.26
N THR A 105 9.15 -10.49 -14.12
CA THR A 105 8.37 -9.80 -15.17
C THR A 105 8.82 -8.35 -15.31
N GLY A 106 9.23 -7.72 -14.20
CA GLY A 106 9.63 -6.32 -14.16
C GLY A 106 8.46 -5.38 -14.45
N ILE A 107 8.80 -4.13 -14.76
CA ILE A 107 7.81 -3.09 -15.07
C ILE A 107 7.50 -3.15 -16.57
N ASP A 108 6.24 -3.42 -16.90
CA ASP A 108 5.74 -3.51 -18.28
C ASP A 108 5.48 -2.12 -18.88
N ASP A 109 6.41 -1.67 -19.74
CA ASP A 109 6.32 -0.39 -20.47
C ASP A 109 5.37 -0.44 -21.69
N THR A 110 4.70 -1.56 -21.95
CA THR A 110 3.71 -1.62 -23.05
C THR A 110 2.55 -0.65 -22.77
N ASN A 111 2.18 0.16 -23.76
CA ASN A 111 1.18 1.23 -23.64
C ASN A 111 1.55 2.23 -22.53
N PHE A 112 2.83 2.62 -22.47
CA PHE A 112 3.39 3.49 -21.43
C PHE A 112 2.53 4.74 -21.20
N GLU A 113 2.25 5.50 -22.25
CA GLU A 113 1.47 6.75 -22.18
C GLU A 113 0.05 6.54 -21.60
N GLU A 114 -0.64 5.46 -21.98
CA GLU A 114 -2.00 5.16 -21.52
C GLU A 114 -2.07 4.67 -20.07
N ARG A 115 -0.92 4.33 -19.48
CA ARG A 115 -0.80 3.73 -18.15
C ARG A 115 -0.15 4.64 -17.12
N LEU A 116 0.36 5.79 -17.57
CA LEU A 116 0.79 6.84 -16.67
C LEU A 116 -0.38 7.25 -15.79
N VAL A 117 -0.20 7.24 -14.48
CA VAL A 117 -1.15 7.72 -13.48
C VAL A 117 -0.40 8.60 -12.48
N VAL A 118 -1.13 9.39 -11.71
CA VAL A 118 -0.58 10.22 -10.65
C VAL A 118 -1.07 9.71 -9.31
N GLN A 119 -0.15 9.59 -8.35
CA GLN A 119 -0.46 9.26 -6.96
C GLN A 119 0.13 10.31 -6.04
N LEU A 120 -0.54 10.59 -4.93
CA LEU A 120 0.04 11.39 -3.87
C LEU A 120 0.78 10.47 -2.89
N ARG A 121 2.03 10.80 -2.61
CA ARG A 121 2.89 10.09 -1.65
C ARG A 121 3.50 11.08 -0.67
N PRO A 122 3.87 10.66 0.55
CA PRO A 122 4.70 11.49 1.41
C PRO A 122 6.04 11.78 0.74
N ALA A 123 6.65 12.94 1.01
CA ALA A 123 7.93 13.33 0.43
C ALA A 123 9.06 12.32 0.77
N SER A 124 8.97 11.65 1.93
CA SER A 124 9.89 10.57 2.32
C SER A 124 9.90 9.39 1.34
N TYR A 125 8.82 9.19 0.58
CA TYR A 125 8.77 8.20 -0.49
C TYR A 125 9.86 8.42 -1.54
N LEU A 126 10.20 9.68 -1.84
CA LEU A 126 11.26 9.99 -2.79
C LEU A 126 12.62 9.54 -2.23
N ASP A 127 12.88 9.81 -0.95
CA ASP A 127 14.12 9.44 -0.27
C ASP A 127 14.30 7.92 -0.21
N GLU A 128 13.22 7.19 0.08
CA GLU A 128 13.24 5.72 0.09
C GLU A 128 13.60 5.12 -1.27
N ASN A 129 13.29 5.81 -2.37
CA ASN A 129 13.51 5.35 -3.72
C ASN A 129 14.70 6.02 -4.43
N THR A 130 15.46 6.89 -3.75
CA THR A 130 16.68 7.53 -4.30
C THR A 130 17.77 6.54 -4.73
N HIS A 131 17.67 5.27 -4.35
CA HIS A 131 18.65 4.23 -4.66
C HIS A 131 18.34 3.48 -5.97
N SER A 132 17.27 3.82 -6.69
CA SER A 132 17.04 3.22 -8.01
C SER A 132 18.11 3.71 -8.99
N THR A 133 18.82 2.78 -9.62
CA THR A 133 19.82 3.08 -10.66
C THR A 133 19.22 3.72 -11.92
N ASP A 134 17.89 3.68 -12.05
CA ASP A 134 17.13 4.17 -13.20
C ASP A 134 16.88 5.70 -13.21
N GLY A 135 17.54 6.44 -12.31
CA GLY A 135 17.46 7.90 -12.23
C GLY A 135 16.42 8.41 -11.25
N ALA A 136 16.24 9.74 -11.21
CA ALA A 136 15.31 10.38 -10.28
C ALA A 136 13.86 10.05 -10.61
N ILE A 137 13.05 9.80 -9.57
CA ILE A 137 11.60 9.70 -9.68
C ILE A 137 11.01 11.04 -10.12
N VAL A 138 10.09 10.99 -11.08
CA VAL A 138 9.39 12.18 -11.57
C VAL A 138 8.26 12.53 -10.62
N ALA A 139 8.44 13.64 -9.90
CA ALA A 139 7.48 14.12 -8.92
C ALA A 139 7.33 15.65 -8.96
N ARG A 140 6.18 16.15 -8.46
CA ARG A 140 5.90 17.57 -8.25
C ARG A 140 5.51 17.83 -6.80
N PRO A 141 5.98 18.94 -6.18
CA PRO A 141 5.51 19.32 -4.86
C PRO A 141 3.99 19.47 -4.80
N PHE A 142 3.40 19.03 -3.69
CA PHE A 142 2.00 19.28 -3.36
C PHE A 142 1.89 19.97 -1.99
N ALA A 143 0.69 20.09 -1.44
CA ALA A 143 0.47 20.66 -0.12
C ALA A 143 0.88 19.70 1.00
N GLY A 144 1.33 20.26 2.13
CA GLY A 144 1.71 19.46 3.30
C GLY A 144 3.06 18.78 3.10
N ASP A 145 3.15 17.53 3.55
CA ASP A 145 4.29 16.65 3.31
C ASP A 145 4.14 15.80 2.05
N LEU A 146 3.15 16.09 1.21
CA LEU A 146 2.84 15.28 0.04
C LEU A 146 3.52 15.79 -1.23
N VAL A 147 3.80 14.84 -2.13
CA VAL A 147 4.27 15.07 -3.50
C VAL A 147 3.39 14.27 -4.46
N ALA A 148 3.16 14.81 -5.65
CA ALA A 148 2.52 14.11 -6.74
C ALA A 148 3.56 13.35 -7.53
N VAL A 149 3.49 12.02 -7.49
CA VAL A 149 4.43 11.10 -8.13
C VAL A 149 3.79 10.54 -9.38
N LEU A 150 4.52 10.57 -10.50
CA LEU A 150 4.12 9.80 -11.68
C LEU A 150 4.38 8.32 -11.43
N MET A 151 3.34 7.51 -11.63
CA MET A 151 3.40 6.07 -11.52
C MET A 151 2.92 5.41 -12.81
N LEU A 152 3.37 4.19 -13.06
CA LEU A 152 2.91 3.34 -14.13
C LEU A 152 2.02 2.25 -13.56
N ASP A 153 0.77 2.21 -14.02
CA ASP A 153 -0.24 1.22 -13.67
C ASP A 153 0.07 -0.12 -14.37
N SER A 154 1.03 -0.86 -13.81
CA SER A 154 1.46 -2.26 -14.09
C SER A 154 0.27 -3.24 -14.13
N PRO A 155 0.19 -4.38 -14.86
CA PRO A 155 -0.94 -5.29 -14.67
C PRO A 155 -0.97 -5.88 -13.25
N GLU A 156 0.20 -5.93 -12.60
CA GLU A 156 0.35 -6.54 -11.29
C GLU A 156 1.01 -5.61 -10.23
N THR A 157 1.35 -4.34 -10.57
CA THR A 157 2.03 -3.42 -9.64
C THR A 157 1.84 -1.94 -10.01
N LEU A 158 2.03 -1.02 -9.07
CA LEU A 158 2.18 0.41 -9.33
C LEU A 158 3.65 0.80 -9.16
N ALA A 159 4.31 1.13 -10.25
CA ALA A 159 5.74 1.46 -10.24
C ALA A 159 5.97 2.96 -10.39
N ALA A 160 6.90 3.54 -9.64
CA ALA A 160 7.28 4.93 -9.85
C ALA A 160 7.97 5.12 -11.20
N VAL A 161 7.65 6.21 -11.90
CA VAL A 161 8.25 6.55 -13.18
C VAL A 161 9.48 7.42 -12.96
N THR A 162 10.60 7.03 -13.57
CA THR A 162 11.85 7.80 -13.55
C THR A 162 11.99 8.68 -14.80
N GLU A 163 12.85 9.69 -14.72
CA GLU A 163 13.19 10.55 -15.87
C GLU A 163 13.78 9.75 -17.04
N ALA A 164 14.59 8.72 -16.76
CA ALA A 164 15.14 7.85 -17.80
C ALA A 164 14.03 7.11 -18.55
N ARG A 165 13.01 6.62 -17.82
CA ARG A 165 11.87 5.92 -18.43
C ARG A 165 11.03 6.84 -19.31
N LEU A 166 10.79 8.08 -18.87
CA LEU A 166 10.15 9.10 -19.71
C LEU A 166 10.96 9.36 -20.99
N THR A 167 12.27 9.53 -20.86
CA THR A 167 13.19 9.78 -21.99
C THR A 167 13.17 8.60 -22.99
N ASN A 168 13.24 7.37 -22.49
CA ASN A 168 13.22 6.16 -23.31
C ASN A 168 11.90 6.00 -24.09
N ASN A 169 10.79 6.52 -23.56
CA ASN A 169 9.49 6.50 -24.20
C ASN A 169 9.18 7.79 -25.00
N GLY A 170 10.10 8.76 -25.04
CA GLY A 170 9.91 10.01 -25.79
C GLY A 170 8.82 10.94 -25.23
N VAL A 171 8.51 10.83 -23.93
CA VAL A 171 7.46 11.62 -23.26
C VAL A 171 8.11 12.70 -22.38
N SER A 172 7.67 13.95 -22.48
CA SER A 172 8.16 15.00 -21.56
C SER A 172 7.47 14.92 -20.19
N VAL A 173 8.10 15.45 -19.14
CA VAL A 173 7.50 15.51 -17.79
C VAL A 173 6.13 16.20 -17.80
N GLU A 174 5.99 17.28 -18.56
CA GLU A 174 4.74 18.04 -18.66
C GLU A 174 3.64 17.22 -19.34
N GLN A 175 3.96 16.62 -20.50
CA GLN A 175 3.04 15.73 -21.21
C GLN A 175 2.64 14.53 -20.32
N ALA A 176 3.59 13.96 -19.59
CA ALA A 176 3.35 12.82 -18.71
C ALA A 176 2.35 13.15 -17.60
N PHE A 177 2.45 14.33 -16.96
CA PHE A 177 1.46 14.77 -15.97
C PHE A 177 0.08 15.06 -16.58
N ASP A 178 0.02 15.63 -17.78
CA ASP A 178 -1.24 15.89 -18.46
C ASP A 178 -1.96 14.58 -18.84
N LEU A 179 -1.22 13.60 -19.33
CA LEU A 179 -1.71 12.23 -19.58
C LEU A 179 -2.14 11.56 -18.28
N ALA A 180 -1.31 11.64 -17.24
CA ALA A 180 -1.59 11.02 -15.94
C ALA A 180 -2.88 11.53 -15.30
N ILE A 181 -3.23 12.81 -15.44
CA ILE A 181 -4.52 13.34 -14.97
C ILE A 181 -5.70 12.62 -15.66
N GLN A 182 -5.63 12.48 -16.99
CA GLN A 182 -6.70 11.85 -17.77
C GLN A 182 -6.83 10.36 -17.45
N ASN A 183 -5.69 9.67 -17.40
CA ASN A 183 -5.61 8.24 -17.13
C ASN A 183 -5.99 7.90 -15.69
N THR A 184 -5.57 8.70 -14.70
CA THR A 184 -5.96 8.49 -13.29
C THR A 184 -7.48 8.56 -13.17
N ARG A 185 -8.11 9.54 -13.83
CA ARG A 185 -9.57 9.66 -13.86
C ARG A 185 -10.24 8.43 -14.49
N SER A 186 -9.72 7.92 -15.60
CA SER A 186 -10.34 6.78 -16.30
C SER A 186 -10.06 5.44 -15.63
N ARG A 187 -8.92 5.29 -14.96
CA ARG A 187 -8.45 4.03 -14.38
C ARG A 187 -8.83 3.83 -12.93
N MET A 188 -9.07 4.88 -12.14
CA MET A 188 -9.35 4.77 -10.69
C MET A 188 -10.52 3.83 -10.34
N GLY A 189 -11.40 3.55 -11.30
CA GLY A 189 -12.49 2.60 -11.14
C GLY A 189 -13.55 3.11 -10.18
N GLU A 190 -14.24 2.17 -9.52
CA GLU A 190 -15.25 2.50 -8.52
C GLU A 190 -14.60 2.96 -7.21
N VAL A 191 -15.10 4.07 -6.68
CA VAL A 191 -14.71 4.60 -5.37
C VAL A 191 -15.77 4.18 -4.37
N TYR A 192 -15.35 3.38 -3.39
CA TYR A 192 -16.19 3.00 -2.26
C TYR A 192 -16.17 4.12 -1.23
N GLN A 193 -17.33 4.44 -0.69
CA GLN A 193 -17.51 5.49 0.30
C GLN A 193 -18.33 5.00 1.48
N ASP A 194 -17.76 5.13 2.68
CA ASP A 194 -18.43 4.91 3.95
C ASP A 194 -18.38 6.19 4.80
N GLU A 195 -19.46 6.50 5.54
CA GLU A 195 -19.46 7.62 6.50
C GLU A 195 -19.32 7.06 7.93
N TYR A 196 -18.29 7.49 8.65
CA TYR A 196 -18.14 7.23 10.09
C TYR A 196 -17.71 8.50 10.82
N GLN A 197 -18.34 8.79 11.96
CA GLN A 197 -18.06 10.00 12.76
C GLN A 197 -18.01 11.31 11.95
N LYS A 198 -18.86 11.44 10.93
CA LYS A 198 -18.90 12.60 10.02
C LYS A 198 -17.66 12.80 9.14
N ILE A 199 -16.95 11.69 8.89
CA ILE A 199 -15.83 11.58 7.98
C ILE A 199 -16.25 10.62 6.88
N ASP A 200 -16.05 11.02 5.62
CA ASP A 200 -16.15 10.14 4.47
C ASP A 200 -14.83 9.37 4.36
N PHE A 201 -14.89 8.04 4.48
CA PHE A 201 -13.79 7.13 4.20
C PHE A 201 -13.93 6.68 2.75
N LEU A 202 -12.93 7.00 1.95
CA LEU A 202 -12.92 6.75 0.51
C LEU A 202 -11.84 5.73 0.21
N SER A 203 -12.16 4.70 -0.57
CA SER A 203 -11.18 3.72 -1.02
C SER A 203 -11.40 3.32 -2.48
N SER A 204 -10.33 2.82 -3.12
CA SER A 204 -10.42 2.18 -4.43
C SER A 204 -9.68 0.86 -4.42
N SER A 205 -10.28 -0.14 -5.06
CA SER A 205 -9.73 -1.51 -5.18
C SER A 205 -8.38 -1.59 -5.90
N ASN A 206 -8.02 -0.60 -6.70
CA ASN A 206 -6.76 -0.58 -7.45
C ASN A 206 -5.71 0.38 -6.87
N GLY A 207 -5.97 0.96 -5.70
CA GLY A 207 -5.01 1.83 -5.02
C GLY A 207 -4.75 3.17 -5.68
N LEU A 208 -5.60 3.59 -6.63
CA LEU A 208 -5.43 4.88 -7.29
C LEU A 208 -6.09 6.06 -6.55
N ILE A 209 -6.75 5.82 -5.41
CA ILE A 209 -7.60 6.81 -4.73
C ILE A 209 -6.84 8.08 -4.34
N SER A 210 -5.56 7.98 -3.97
CA SER A 210 -4.77 9.15 -3.57
C SER A 210 -4.58 10.13 -4.74
N GLY A 211 -4.58 9.63 -5.97
CA GLY A 211 -4.53 10.42 -7.20
C GLY A 211 -5.75 11.32 -7.40
N GLN A 212 -6.89 11.00 -6.77
CA GLN A 212 -8.11 11.82 -6.86
C GLN A 212 -7.87 13.25 -6.39
N ILE A 213 -7.04 13.43 -5.36
CA ILE A 213 -6.74 14.75 -4.78
C ILE A 213 -5.96 15.63 -5.78
N TRP A 214 -5.19 15.04 -6.69
CA TRP A 214 -4.46 15.79 -7.72
C TRP A 214 -5.36 16.24 -8.88
N LEU A 215 -6.55 15.65 -9.04
CA LEU A 215 -7.43 15.99 -10.17
C LEU A 215 -7.98 17.42 -10.06
N PRO A 216 -7.99 18.21 -11.15
CA PRO A 216 -8.46 19.60 -11.14
C PRO A 216 -9.88 19.79 -10.62
N GLU A 217 -10.77 18.82 -10.86
CA GLU A 217 -12.14 18.82 -10.38
C GLU A 217 -12.30 18.57 -8.88
N THR A 218 -11.25 18.15 -8.16
CA THR A 218 -11.29 17.93 -6.71
C THR A 218 -11.07 19.23 -5.94
N CYS A 219 -10.34 20.19 -6.51
CA CYS A 219 -10.13 21.51 -5.93
C CYS A 219 -10.15 22.62 -6.98
N SER A 220 -11.33 23.23 -7.12
CA SER A 220 -11.58 24.39 -7.97
C SER A 220 -12.29 25.49 -7.17
N ALA A 221 -12.51 26.64 -7.79
CA ALA A 221 -13.31 27.70 -7.18
C ALA A 221 -14.78 27.28 -6.95
N GLU A 222 -15.24 26.22 -7.61
CA GLU A 222 -16.63 25.73 -7.59
C GLU A 222 -16.81 24.50 -6.68
N THR A 223 -15.72 23.81 -6.35
CA THR A 223 -15.76 22.66 -5.44
C THR A 223 -16.00 23.10 -4.01
N ARG A 224 -16.72 22.28 -3.24
CA ARG A 224 -16.89 22.52 -1.81
C ARG A 224 -15.55 22.39 -1.09
N ASP A 225 -15.28 23.37 -0.25
CA ASP A 225 -14.15 23.38 0.67
C ASP A 225 -14.13 22.10 1.53
N ALA A 226 -13.00 21.37 1.50
CA ALA A 226 -12.86 20.08 2.18
C ALA A 226 -11.42 19.86 2.67
N ALA A 227 -11.28 19.05 3.73
CA ALA A 227 -10.04 18.50 4.23
C ALA A 227 -9.89 17.03 3.79
N TYR A 228 -8.64 16.61 3.58
CA TYR A 228 -8.27 15.29 3.10
C TYR A 228 -7.07 14.76 3.89
N PHE A 229 -7.08 13.46 4.19
CA PHE A 229 -5.97 12.78 4.86
C PHE A 229 -5.75 11.41 4.21
N ILE A 230 -4.56 11.19 3.66
CA ILE A 230 -4.16 9.90 3.07
C ILE A 230 -3.49 9.09 4.18
N TYR A 231 -4.16 8.05 4.65
CA TYR A 231 -3.62 7.21 5.71
C TYR A 231 -3.09 5.87 5.17
N ASP A 232 -3.58 5.40 4.03
CA ASP A 232 -3.14 4.15 3.40
C ASP A 232 -3.07 4.32 1.87
N HIS A 233 -2.39 3.40 1.17
CA HIS A 233 -2.25 3.35 -0.28
C HIS A 233 -3.60 3.32 -0.99
N ASN A 234 -4.57 2.61 -0.40
CA ASN A 234 -5.87 2.37 -1.02
C ASN A 234 -6.99 3.21 -0.41
N SER A 235 -6.69 4.05 0.58
CA SER A 235 -7.72 4.72 1.37
C SER A 235 -7.35 6.14 1.81
N MET A 236 -8.36 7.02 1.81
CA MET A 236 -8.25 8.38 2.32
C MET A 236 -9.50 8.79 3.10
N MET A 237 -9.34 9.76 3.99
CA MET A 237 -10.45 10.43 4.67
C MET A 237 -10.75 11.75 3.98
N LYS A 238 -12.04 12.12 3.93
CA LYS A 238 -12.52 13.41 3.43
C LYS A 238 -13.57 14.00 4.38
N VAL A 239 -13.48 15.30 4.62
CA VAL A 239 -14.48 16.05 5.41
C VAL A 239 -14.73 17.42 4.79
N ASN A 240 -15.98 17.83 4.64
CA ASN A 240 -16.31 19.20 4.26
C ASN A 240 -15.91 20.19 5.37
N LEU A 241 -15.23 21.29 5.04
CA LEU A 241 -14.73 22.26 6.03
C LEU A 241 -15.85 23.00 6.80
N ASN A 242 -17.09 22.97 6.31
CA ASN A 242 -18.25 23.49 7.03
C ASN A 242 -18.78 22.55 8.13
N ASN A 243 -18.18 21.37 8.30
CA ASN A 243 -18.50 20.41 9.35
C ASN A 243 -17.40 20.41 10.42
N PRO A 244 -17.45 21.32 11.40
CA PRO A 244 -16.38 21.46 12.40
C PRO A 244 -16.19 20.20 13.25
N LEU A 245 -17.27 19.45 13.52
CA LEU A 245 -17.18 18.18 14.25
C LEU A 245 -16.42 17.14 13.44
N GLY A 246 -16.76 16.96 12.16
CA GLY A 246 -16.03 16.05 11.27
C GLY A 246 -14.56 16.43 11.14
N VAL A 247 -14.25 17.73 11.03
CA VAL A 247 -12.86 18.21 10.93
C VAL A 247 -12.11 17.87 12.23
N SER A 248 -12.70 18.13 13.39
CA SER A 248 -12.12 17.77 14.68
C SER A 248 -11.87 16.27 14.81
N ASN A 249 -12.83 15.44 14.39
CA ASN A 249 -12.70 13.98 14.44
C ASN A 249 -11.58 13.50 13.51
N MET A 250 -11.52 14.00 12.27
CA MET A 250 -10.45 13.67 11.32
C MET A 250 -9.08 14.05 11.86
N LEU A 251 -8.91 15.26 12.42
CA LEU A 251 -7.64 15.68 12.99
C LEU A 251 -7.23 14.80 14.18
N SER A 252 -8.18 14.37 15.00
CA SER A 252 -7.93 13.43 16.10
C SER A 252 -7.46 12.07 15.59
N LEU A 253 -8.11 11.52 14.56
CA LEU A 253 -7.71 10.24 13.95
C LEU A 253 -6.35 10.35 13.28
N ALA A 254 -6.12 11.41 12.49
CA ALA A 254 -4.84 11.65 11.82
C ALA A 254 -3.70 11.76 12.82
N THR A 255 -3.90 12.47 13.94
CA THR A 255 -2.90 12.57 15.02
C THR A 255 -2.58 11.21 15.62
N GLY A 256 -3.60 10.36 15.82
CA GLY A 256 -3.41 8.99 16.32
C GLY A 256 -2.58 8.14 15.36
N LEU A 257 -3.02 8.05 14.10
CA LEU A 257 -2.38 7.24 13.07
C LEU A 257 -0.93 7.66 12.81
N VAL A 258 -0.67 8.97 12.71
CA VAL A 258 0.69 9.50 12.56
C VAL A 258 1.54 9.18 13.80
N GLY A 259 0.99 9.35 15.00
CA GLY A 259 1.70 9.08 16.25
C GLY A 259 2.05 7.60 16.44
N GLN A 260 1.29 6.70 15.84
CA GLN A 260 1.51 5.25 15.85
C GLN A 260 2.37 4.76 14.68
N GLY A 261 2.64 5.61 13.68
CA GLY A 261 3.34 5.20 12.45
C GLY A 261 2.45 4.40 11.48
N GLU A 262 1.13 4.44 11.66
CA GLU A 262 0.13 3.69 10.88
C GLU A 262 -0.41 4.49 9.68
N SER A 263 0.12 5.69 9.42
CA SER A 263 -0.30 6.54 8.31
C SER A 263 0.79 6.75 7.27
N MET A 264 0.40 6.71 6.01
CA MET A 264 1.26 7.13 4.90
C MET A 264 1.65 8.60 4.94
N ALA A 265 0.71 9.51 5.23
CA ALA A 265 0.97 10.95 5.25
C ALA A 265 1.08 11.47 6.69
N ASN A 266 1.94 12.46 6.90
CA ASN A 266 2.07 13.15 8.18
C ASN A 266 1.27 14.46 8.25
N SER A 267 0.50 14.76 7.20
CA SER A 267 -0.28 16.00 7.12
C SER A 267 -1.71 15.79 6.62
N VAL A 268 -2.61 16.60 7.17
CA VAL A 268 -3.95 16.79 6.61
C VAL A 268 -3.89 18.01 5.70
N VAL A 269 -4.31 17.85 4.46
CA VAL A 269 -4.39 18.92 3.47
C VAL A 269 -5.83 19.41 3.33
N ARG A 270 -6.02 20.62 2.86
CA ARG A 270 -7.35 21.17 2.57
C ARG A 270 -7.38 21.85 1.22
N CYS A 271 -8.49 21.70 0.53
CA CYS A 271 -8.89 22.58 -0.55
C CYS A 271 -9.78 23.69 0.03
N LYS A 272 -9.39 24.94 -0.21
CA LYS A 272 -10.23 26.11 0.09
C LYS A 272 -10.26 27.06 -1.10
N SER A 273 -11.43 27.26 -1.69
CA SER A 273 -11.64 28.18 -2.82
C SER A 273 -10.65 27.91 -3.98
N GLY A 274 -10.49 26.63 -4.36
CA GLY A 274 -9.60 26.21 -5.43
C GLY A 274 -8.10 26.25 -5.11
N LYS A 275 -7.74 26.36 -3.83
CA LYS A 275 -6.33 26.36 -3.39
C LYS A 275 -6.06 25.26 -2.38
N TRP A 276 -5.05 24.45 -2.68
CA TRP A 276 -4.49 23.48 -1.76
C TRP A 276 -3.61 24.16 -0.71
N SER A 277 -3.76 23.75 0.55
CA SER A 277 -2.90 24.17 1.66
C SER A 277 -2.86 23.09 2.73
N GLN A 278 -1.82 23.10 3.56
CA GLN A 278 -1.77 22.25 4.76
C GLN A 278 -2.77 22.77 5.80
N LEU A 279 -3.58 21.87 6.35
CA LEU A 279 -4.45 22.13 7.50
C LEU A 279 -3.78 21.73 8.81
N TRP A 280 -3.12 20.57 8.83
CA TRP A 280 -2.45 20.02 10.01
C TRP A 280 -1.17 19.24 9.63
N PRO A 281 -0.10 19.25 10.43
CA PRO A 281 0.09 20.14 11.58
C PRO A 281 -0.01 21.60 11.15
N ALA A 282 -0.49 22.48 12.02
CA ALA A 282 -0.57 23.89 11.68
C ALA A 282 0.85 24.38 11.38
N GLN A 283 1.09 24.93 10.19
CA GLN A 283 2.39 25.55 9.90
C GLN A 283 2.58 26.67 10.92
N THR A 284 3.50 26.46 11.88
CA THR A 284 4.04 27.56 12.67
C THR A 284 4.69 28.53 11.69
N ALA A 285 4.52 29.84 11.90
CA ALA A 285 4.93 30.89 10.96
C ALA A 285 6.46 31.05 10.79
N GLU A 286 7.23 29.98 10.93
CA GLU A 286 8.68 29.91 10.77
C GLU A 286 9.04 28.64 9.99
N VAL A 287 9.33 28.79 8.70
CA VAL A 287 10.69 28.69 8.11
C VAL A 287 10.56 29.05 6.63
N THR A 288 11.00 30.26 6.32
CA THR A 288 11.37 30.72 4.98
C THR A 288 12.53 29.90 4.41
N SER A 289 12.47 29.68 3.10
CA SER A 289 13.56 29.26 2.17
C SER A 289 13.74 27.76 1.86
N PHE A 290 12.82 27.21 1.06
CA PHE A 290 13.28 26.39 -0.07
C PHE A 290 13.56 27.34 -1.25
N ARG A 291 14.84 27.68 -1.46
CA ARG A 291 15.29 28.23 -2.74
C ARG A 291 15.53 27.04 -3.67
N PHE A 292 14.67 26.87 -4.66
CA PHE A 292 14.93 26.01 -5.80
C PHE A 292 15.77 26.81 -6.82
N ASP A 293 16.88 26.24 -7.28
CA ASP A 293 17.63 26.75 -8.43
C ASP A 293 16.96 26.23 -9.71
N PRO A 294 16.38 27.09 -10.58
CA PRO A 294 15.63 26.67 -11.75
C PRO A 294 16.55 26.29 -12.94
N ARG A 295 17.67 25.63 -12.67
CA ARG A 295 18.64 25.25 -13.71
C ARG A 295 19.18 23.84 -13.51
N LEU A 296 18.31 22.84 -13.51
CA LEU A 296 18.62 21.47 -13.93
C LEU A 296 17.38 20.90 -14.62
#